data_AF-A0A9P0FLX2-F1
#
_entry.id   AF-A0A9P0FLX2-F1
#
_cell.length_a   1.000
_cell.length_b   1.000
_cell.length_c   1.000
_cell.angle_alpha   90.00
_cell.angle_beta   90.00
_cell.angle_gamma   90.00
#
_symmetry.space_group_name_H-M   'P 1'
#
loop_
_entity.id
_entity.type
_entity.pdbx_description
1 polymer ?
#
loop_
_entity_poly.entity_id
_entity_poly.type
_entity_poly.pdbx_seq_one_letter_code
_entity_poly.pdbx_strand_id
1 'polypeptide(L)'
;MSPKLSYVPSIIKNFKCPLCDIYLFPPISQCVNGHTFCKKCFELVGGCDTCRAPVSEERHKLMEMWSENLLFPCECEINGCQFKGYYKDVLKHQKTCQWTYCNWKKTKPKSWGKKGRGKRNGIRKSGPKHPRQAG
;
A
#
# COMPACT_ATOMS: atom_id res chain seq x y z
N MET A 1 12.86 21.50 -17.36
CA MET A 1 11.56 21.14 -16.78
C MET A 1 10.99 19.99 -17.60
N SER A 2 10.69 18.85 -16.98
CA SER A 2 10.04 17.74 -17.71
C SER A 2 8.63 18.17 -18.15
N PRO A 3 8.21 17.84 -19.37
CA PRO A 3 6.88 18.20 -19.84
C PRO A 3 5.82 17.49 -19.00
N LYS A 4 4.82 18.25 -18.55
CA LYS A 4 3.61 17.71 -17.95
C LYS A 4 2.83 16.93 -19.02
N LEU A 5 2.64 15.64 -18.79
CA LEU A 5 1.93 14.75 -19.69
C LEU A 5 0.43 14.75 -19.38
N SER A 6 -0.38 14.54 -20.43
CA SER A 6 -1.82 14.37 -20.31
C SER A 6 -2.19 12.97 -19.81
N TYR A 7 -3.49 12.66 -19.76
CA TYR A 7 -3.98 11.34 -19.39
C TYR A 7 -3.70 10.32 -20.50
N VAL A 8 -2.86 9.32 -20.20
CA VAL A 8 -2.51 8.22 -21.12
C VAL A 8 -2.92 6.88 -20.51
N PRO A 9 -4.12 6.34 -20.84
CA PRO A 9 -4.69 5.16 -20.18
C PRO A 9 -3.75 3.93 -20.15
N SER A 10 -3.05 3.68 -21.26
CA SER A 10 -2.14 2.56 -21.43
C SER A 10 -0.90 2.62 -20.53
N ILE A 11 -0.53 3.81 -20.06
CA ILE A 11 0.57 4.02 -19.11
C ILE A 11 0.04 4.00 -17.69
N ILE A 12 -1.09 4.68 -17.45
CA ILE A 12 -1.72 4.80 -16.13
C ILE A 12 -2.07 3.44 -15.52
N LYS A 13 -2.43 2.43 -16.33
CA LYS A 13 -2.66 1.06 -15.84
C LYS A 13 -1.43 0.44 -15.15
N ASN A 14 -0.21 0.81 -15.54
CA ASN A 14 1.03 0.28 -14.96
C ASN A 14 1.30 0.84 -13.55
N PHE A 15 0.58 1.89 -13.17
CA PHE A 15 0.61 2.48 -11.84
C PHE A 15 -0.40 1.84 -10.91
N LYS A 16 -1.07 0.74 -11.27
CA LYS A 16 -1.94 0.03 -10.33
C LYS A 16 -1.21 -1.15 -9.70
N CYS A 17 -1.45 -1.36 -8.41
CA CYS A 17 -1.02 -2.59 -7.76
C CYS A 17 -1.80 -3.77 -8.34
N PRO A 18 -1.13 -4.82 -8.85
CA PRO A 18 -1.83 -5.96 -9.46
C PRO A 18 -2.68 -6.77 -8.45
N LEU A 19 -2.46 -6.60 -7.14
CA LEU A 19 -3.20 -7.34 -6.10
C LEU A 19 -4.43 -6.62 -5.57
N CYS A 20 -4.40 -5.28 -5.47
CA CYS A 20 -5.51 -4.51 -4.91
C CYS A 20 -6.16 -3.53 -5.89
N ASP A 21 -5.61 -3.41 -7.10
CA ASP A 21 -6.06 -2.51 -8.18
C ASP A 21 -6.11 -1.03 -7.79
N ILE A 22 -5.31 -0.63 -6.79
CA ILE A 22 -5.18 0.77 -6.32
C ILE A 22 -3.93 1.40 -6.95
N TYR A 23 -4.03 2.68 -7.29
CA TYR A 23 -2.92 3.48 -7.78
C TYR A 23 -1.75 3.54 -6.79
N LEU A 24 -0.56 3.38 -7.34
CA LEU A 24 0.74 3.49 -6.69
C LEU A 24 1.23 4.91 -6.87
N PHE A 25 1.41 5.61 -5.74
CA PHE A 25 1.96 6.96 -5.70
C PHE A 25 3.22 6.99 -4.83
N PRO A 26 4.11 7.98 -5.01
CA PRO A 26 5.33 8.08 -4.23
C PRO A 26 5.05 8.04 -2.71
N PRO A 27 5.83 7.26 -1.92
CA PRO A 27 6.93 6.40 -2.36
C PRO A 27 6.46 5.09 -3.03
N ILE A 28 6.98 4.77 -4.22
CA ILE A 28 6.61 3.56 -4.97
C ILE A 28 7.61 2.44 -4.70
N SER A 29 7.15 1.36 -4.07
CA SER A 29 7.96 0.17 -3.78
C SER A 29 8.07 -0.76 -4.99
N GLN A 30 9.21 -1.46 -5.10
CA GLN A 30 9.47 -2.48 -6.10
C GLN A 30 10.14 -3.70 -5.45
N CYS A 31 10.09 -4.85 -6.11
CA CYS A 31 11.02 -5.95 -5.81
C CYS A 31 12.39 -5.69 -6.44
N VAL A 32 13.39 -6.50 -6.09
CA VAL A 32 14.75 -6.39 -6.66
C VAL A 32 14.81 -6.54 -8.20
N ASN A 33 13.78 -7.13 -8.81
CA ASN A 33 13.63 -7.26 -10.27
C ASN A 33 12.76 -6.17 -10.92
N GLY A 34 12.33 -5.15 -10.17
CA GLY A 34 11.60 -3.99 -10.73
C GLY A 34 10.06 -4.07 -10.74
N HIS A 35 9.43 -5.20 -10.41
CA HIS A 35 7.96 -5.27 -10.34
C HIS A 35 7.39 -4.42 -9.18
N THR A 36 6.32 -3.69 -9.43
CA THR A 36 5.73 -2.71 -8.50
C THR A 36 4.47 -3.23 -7.82
N PHE A 37 4.39 -3.05 -6.50
CA PHE A 37 3.22 -3.37 -5.68
C PHE A 37 3.08 -2.32 -4.58
N CYS A 38 1.89 -2.21 -3.97
CA CYS A 38 1.74 -1.37 -2.80
C CYS A 38 2.39 -2.05 -1.59
N LYS A 39 2.92 -1.25 -0.65
CA LYS A 39 3.62 -1.76 0.54
C LYS A 39 2.79 -2.78 1.34
N LYS A 40 1.48 -2.52 1.52
CA LYS A 40 0.55 -3.43 2.21
C LYS A 40 0.50 -4.80 1.53
N CYS A 41 0.46 -4.82 0.20
CA CYS A 41 0.42 -6.05 -0.58
C CYS A 41 1.74 -6.82 -0.50
N PHE A 42 2.89 -6.13 -0.51
CA PHE A 42 4.18 -6.77 -0.27
C PHE A 42 4.26 -7.42 1.12
N GLU A 43 3.82 -6.71 2.16
CA GLU A 43 3.80 -7.23 3.54
C GLU A 43 2.86 -8.43 3.69
N LEU A 44 1.71 -8.42 3.00
CA LEU A 44 0.74 -9.51 3.03
C LEU A 44 1.24 -10.79 2.34
N VAL A 45 1.92 -10.66 1.21
CA VAL A 45 2.40 -11.81 0.41
C VAL A 45 3.82 -12.25 0.84
N GLY A 46 4.58 -11.39 1.50
CA GLY A 46 5.96 -11.66 1.92
C GLY A 46 7.00 -11.57 0.79
N GLY A 47 6.61 -11.07 -0.40
CA GLY A 47 7.49 -10.95 -1.56
C GLY A 47 6.74 -10.51 -2.81
N CYS A 48 7.45 -10.45 -3.95
CA CYS A 48 6.86 -10.18 -5.25
C CYS A 48 5.93 -11.32 -5.68
N ASP A 49 4.66 -11.03 -5.99
CA ASP A 49 3.76 -12.10 -6.45
C ASP A 49 4.09 -12.59 -7.88
N THR A 50 4.73 -11.75 -8.70
CA THR A 50 5.10 -12.09 -10.08
C THR A 50 6.34 -12.97 -10.15
N CYS A 51 7.39 -12.66 -9.39
CA CYS A 51 8.69 -13.34 -9.52
C CYS A 51 9.25 -13.90 -8.20
N ARG A 52 8.49 -13.84 -7.10
CA ARG A 52 8.87 -14.33 -5.76
C ARG A 52 10.12 -13.69 -5.15
N ALA A 53 10.70 -12.70 -5.81
CA ALA A 53 11.86 -11.97 -5.32
C ALA A 53 11.51 -11.07 -4.12
N PRO A 54 12.46 -10.79 -3.22
CA PRO A 54 12.22 -9.92 -2.07
C PRO A 54 11.93 -8.49 -2.48
N VAL A 55 11.32 -7.74 -1.56
CA VAL A 55 11.13 -6.29 -1.69
C VAL A 55 12.49 -5.62 -1.73
N SER A 56 12.70 -4.70 -2.66
CA SER A 56 13.89 -3.86 -2.71
C SER A 56 13.85 -2.82 -1.60
N GLU A 57 15.00 -2.53 -1.00
CA GLU A 57 15.15 -1.36 -0.10
C GLU A 57 15.04 -0.05 -0.90
N GLU A 58 15.37 -0.08 -2.19
CA GLU A 58 15.28 1.07 -3.08
C GLU A 58 13.87 1.24 -3.65
N ARG A 59 13.44 2.50 -3.71
CA ARG A 59 12.18 2.90 -4.35
C ARG A 59 12.30 2.90 -5.86
N HIS A 60 11.17 2.75 -6.56
CA HIS A 60 11.10 2.81 -8.01
C HIS A 60 11.14 4.27 -8.51
N LYS A 61 12.29 4.94 -8.37
CA LYS A 61 12.49 6.38 -8.66
C LYS A 61 11.96 6.82 -10.03
N LEU A 62 12.11 5.99 -11.07
CA LEU A 62 11.56 6.28 -12.40
C LEU A 62 10.02 6.39 -12.39
N MET A 63 9.31 5.38 -11.89
CA MET A 63 7.85 5.43 -11.72
C MET A 63 7.43 6.63 -10.86
N GLU A 64 8.16 6.97 -9.80
CA GLU A 64 7.84 8.17 -9.01
C GLU A 64 7.90 9.45 -9.86
N MET A 65 8.98 9.64 -10.62
CA MET A 65 9.12 10.77 -11.56
C MET A 65 7.98 10.81 -12.58
N TRP A 66 7.58 9.66 -13.12
CA TRP A 66 6.48 9.58 -14.09
C TRP A 66 5.14 9.93 -13.43
N SER A 67 4.89 9.47 -12.20
CA SER A 67 3.68 9.80 -11.46
C SER A 67 3.51 11.29 -11.17
N GLU A 68 4.61 12.05 -11.08
CA GLU A 68 4.57 13.50 -10.93
C GLU A 68 4.09 14.24 -12.18
N ASN A 69 4.27 13.63 -13.35
CA ASN A 69 4.03 14.27 -14.65
C ASN A 69 2.79 13.73 -15.36
N LEU A 70 2.11 12.70 -14.83
CA LEU A 70 0.92 12.10 -15.43
C LEU A 70 -0.38 12.52 -14.73
N LEU A 71 -1.47 12.60 -15.50
CA LEU A 71 -2.81 12.75 -14.95
C LEU A 71 -3.43 11.38 -14.66
N PHE A 72 -3.92 11.21 -13.45
CA PHE A 72 -4.59 10.00 -12.97
C PHE A 72 -6.08 10.27 -12.79
N PRO A 73 -6.97 9.33 -13.15
CA PRO A 73 -8.37 9.41 -12.82
C PRO A 73 -8.58 9.11 -11.33
N CYS A 74 -9.73 9.52 -10.81
CA CYS A 74 -10.16 9.12 -9.49
C CYS A 74 -10.42 7.60 -9.43
N GLU A 75 -10.10 6.98 -8.29
CA GLU A 75 -10.44 5.57 -7.99
C GLU A 75 -11.94 5.28 -7.99
N CYS A 76 -12.78 6.32 -8.02
CA CYS A 76 -14.22 6.24 -8.16
C CYS A 76 -14.71 6.47 -9.61
N GLU A 77 -13.83 6.42 -10.63
CA GLU A 77 -14.22 6.61 -12.04
C GLU A 77 -15.32 5.63 -12.46
N ILE A 78 -15.24 4.36 -12.02
CA ILE A 78 -16.28 3.35 -12.28
C ILE A 78 -17.65 3.71 -11.71
N ASN A 79 -17.70 4.52 -10.66
CA ASN A 79 -18.95 4.99 -10.07
C ASN A 79 -19.42 6.31 -10.68
N GLY A 80 -18.71 6.88 -11.65
CA GLY A 80 -19.09 8.15 -12.30
C GLY A 80 -18.28 9.36 -11.84
N CYS A 81 -17.21 9.19 -11.06
CA CYS A 81 -16.32 10.30 -10.77
C CYS A 81 -15.48 10.68 -12.00
N GLN A 82 -15.66 11.89 -12.54
CA GLN A 82 -14.94 12.36 -13.72
C GLN A 82 -13.63 13.09 -13.40
N PHE A 83 -13.24 13.18 -12.13
CA PHE A 83 -12.03 13.89 -11.72
C PHE A 83 -10.77 13.20 -12.27
N LYS A 84 -9.91 14.00 -12.92
CA LYS A 84 -8.57 13.64 -13.39
C LYS A 84 -7.58 14.71 -12.94
N GLY A 85 -6.45 14.32 -12.39
CA GLY A 85 -5.46 15.26 -11.85
C GLY A 85 -4.10 14.62 -11.62
N TYR A 86 -3.09 15.42 -11.29
CA TYR A 86 -1.80 14.88 -10.83
C TYR A 86 -2.01 14.13 -9.52
N TYR A 87 -1.11 13.20 -9.19
CA TYR A 87 -1.32 12.30 -8.05
C TYR A 87 -1.60 13.03 -6.73
N LYS A 88 -0.94 14.17 -6.46
CA LYS A 88 -1.17 14.99 -5.26
C LYS A 88 -2.61 15.50 -5.20
N ASP A 89 -3.17 15.89 -6.34
CA ASP A 89 -4.53 16.41 -6.44
C ASP A 89 -5.56 15.28 -6.42
N VAL A 90 -5.25 14.12 -6.99
CA VAL A 90 -6.05 12.89 -6.81
C VAL A 90 -6.12 12.49 -5.34
N LEU A 91 -5.00 12.49 -4.62
CA LEU A 91 -4.96 12.18 -3.18
C LEU A 91 -5.78 13.19 -2.35
N LYS A 92 -5.78 14.48 -2.71
CA LYS A 92 -6.64 15.48 -2.08
C LYS A 92 -8.11 15.21 -2.39
N HIS A 93 -8.44 15.00 -3.66
CA HIS A 93 -9.79 14.72 -4.13
C HIS A 93 -10.38 13.46 -3.47
N GLN A 94 -9.60 12.39 -3.32
CA GLN A 94 -10.06 11.13 -2.69
C GLN A 94 -10.60 11.31 -1.26
N LYS A 95 -10.19 12.37 -0.54
CA LYS A 95 -10.68 12.68 0.80
C LYS A 95 -12.07 13.30 0.81
N THR A 96 -12.45 13.99 -0.25
CA THR A 96 -13.71 14.74 -0.40
C THR A 96 -14.58 14.21 -1.53
N CYS A 97 -14.16 13.12 -2.19
CA CYS A 97 -14.90 12.49 -3.27
C CYS A 97 -16.29 12.07 -2.76
N GLN A 98 -17.33 12.57 -3.44
CA GLN A 98 -18.73 12.32 -3.07
C GLN A 98 -19.16 10.87 -3.31
N TRP A 99 -18.42 10.13 -4.14
CA TRP A 99 -18.70 8.73 -4.44
C TRP A 99 -18.25 7.81 -3.31
N THR A 100 -19.18 7.01 -2.80
CA THR A 100 -19.02 6.24 -1.56
C THR A 100 -18.17 4.97 -1.70
N TYR A 101 -18.01 4.41 -2.90
CA TYR A 101 -17.37 3.10 -3.13
C TYR A 101 -16.11 3.16 -4.00
N CYS A 102 -15.12 3.99 -3.62
CA CYS A 102 -13.83 4.01 -4.32
C CYS A 102 -12.99 2.78 -3.95
N ASN A 103 -12.18 2.28 -4.89
CA ASN A 103 -11.24 1.18 -4.64
C ASN A 103 -10.27 1.46 -3.47
N TRP A 104 -9.95 2.73 -3.17
CA TRP A 104 -9.05 3.10 -2.06
C TRP A 104 -9.55 2.71 -0.66
N LYS A 105 -10.89 2.63 -0.44
CA LYS A 105 -11.47 2.34 0.89
C LYS A 105 -11.14 0.92 1.38
N LYS A 106 -10.66 0.03 0.52
CA LYS A 106 -10.20 -1.33 0.88
C LYS A 106 -8.98 -1.36 1.81
N THR A 107 -8.32 -0.21 2.05
CA THR A 107 -7.05 -0.19 2.80
C THR A 107 -7.03 0.66 4.06
N LYS A 108 -8.17 1.15 4.60
CA LYS A 108 -8.11 1.71 5.96
C LYS A 108 -7.70 0.57 6.92
N PRO A 109 -6.54 0.63 7.59
CA PRO A 109 -6.30 -0.26 8.72
C PRO A 109 -7.45 -0.01 9.69
N LYS A 110 -8.14 -1.08 10.12
CA LYS A 110 -9.10 -0.97 11.22
C LYS A 110 -8.35 -0.33 12.37
N SER A 111 -8.63 0.95 12.64
CA SER A 111 -8.09 1.67 13.76
C SER A 111 -8.35 0.86 15.02
N TRP A 112 -7.29 0.67 15.81
CA TRP A 112 -7.31 0.20 17.18
C TRP A 112 -8.56 0.67 17.93
N GLY A 113 -9.55 -0.21 17.98
CA GLY A 113 -10.72 -0.05 18.83
C GLY A 113 -10.29 -0.35 20.26
N LYS A 114 -10.25 0.70 21.08
CA LYS A 114 -10.17 0.60 22.54
C LYS A 114 -11.15 -0.45 23.06
N LYS A 115 -10.66 -1.59 23.53
CA LYS A 115 -11.27 -2.48 24.53
C LYS A 115 -10.09 -3.00 25.33
N GLY A 116 -9.91 -2.83 26.62
CA GLY A 116 -10.71 -2.37 27.74
C GLY A 116 -9.95 -2.94 28.95
N ARG A 117 -9.63 -2.13 29.96
CA ARG A 117 -8.94 -2.60 31.17
C ARG A 117 -9.88 -3.50 31.97
N GLY A 118 -9.34 -4.61 32.50
CA GLY A 118 -9.94 -5.42 33.58
C GLY A 118 -9.82 -6.92 33.28
N LYS A 119 -9.35 -7.81 34.16
CA LYS A 119 -8.94 -7.71 35.58
C LYS A 119 -7.82 -8.74 35.82
N ARG A 120 -6.97 -8.45 36.80
CA ARG A 120 -6.06 -9.42 37.43
C ARG A 120 -6.90 -10.54 38.05
N ASN A 121 -6.41 -11.77 37.94
CA ASN A 121 -6.40 -12.74 39.03
C ASN A 121 -5.16 -13.61 38.84
N GLY A 122 -4.23 -13.49 39.79
CA GLY A 122 -3.04 -14.31 39.83
C GLY A 122 -3.35 -15.71 40.38
N ILE A 123 -2.43 -16.65 40.15
CA ILE A 123 -1.90 -17.57 41.15
C ILE A 123 -0.61 -18.21 40.60
N ARG A 124 0.48 -17.86 41.29
CA ARG A 124 1.73 -18.57 41.66
C ARG A 124 2.73 -19.10 40.62
N LYS A 125 4.00 -18.86 41.01
CA LYS A 125 5.28 -19.05 40.33
C LYS A 125 5.88 -20.45 40.57
N SER A 126 6.63 -20.94 39.58
CA SER A 126 7.86 -21.75 39.72
C SER A 126 8.41 -22.00 38.29
N GLY A 127 9.43 -21.30 37.78
CA GLY A 127 10.85 -21.40 38.13
C GLY A 127 11.51 -22.55 37.33
N PRO A 128 12.36 -22.29 36.30
CA PRO A 128 13.01 -23.35 35.53
C PRO A 128 14.18 -23.95 36.32
N LYS A 129 14.14 -25.27 36.58
CA LYS A 129 15.28 -26.03 37.10
C LYS A 129 16.11 -26.56 35.94
N HIS A 130 17.34 -26.06 35.82
CA HIS A 130 18.41 -26.66 35.02
C HIS A 130 18.67 -28.11 35.47
N PRO A 131 18.80 -29.11 34.58
CA PRO A 131 19.43 -30.37 34.92
C PRO A 131 20.96 -30.27 34.81
N ARG A 132 21.63 -30.82 35.83
CA ARG A 132 23.08 -31.01 35.92
C ARG A 132 23.53 -32.18 35.05
N GLN A 133 24.77 -32.10 34.60
CA GLN A 133 25.58 -33.20 34.06
C GLN A 133 25.70 -34.35 35.07
N ALA A 134 25.67 -35.59 34.57
CA ALA A 134 26.51 -36.72 35.00
C ALA A 134 26.19 -37.94 34.10
N GLY A 135 27.25 -38.53 33.53
CA GLY A 135 27.23 -39.69 32.65
C GLY A 135 28.59 -39.79 31.97
#